data_AF-A0A961UQG5-F1
#
_entry.id   AF-A0A961UQG5-F1
#
_cell.length_a   1.000
_cell.length_b   1.000
_cell.length_c   1.000
_cell.angle_alpha   90.00
_cell.angle_beta   90.00
_cell.angle_gamma   90.00
#
_symmetry.space_group_name_H-M   'P 1'
#
loop_
_entity.id
_entity.type
_entity.pdbx_description
1 polymer ?
#
loop_
_entity_poly.entity_id
_entity_poly.type
_entity_poly.pdbx_seq_one_letter_code
_entity_poly.pdbx_strand_id
1 'polypeptide(L)'
;MTKTNRSSRPSARVVPIRKAATLETVRLVCPDSAQAGLISESFGLPVIDSDGIRDLHRQMIIDTTDSLRDGLGERAMQIHLQRIVGAFVGSAHGAGQFY
;
A
#
# COMPACT_ATOMS: atom_id res chain seq x y z
N MET A 1 -27.45 16.96 -49.48
CA MET A 1 -27.62 16.28 -48.18
C MET A 1 -26.27 15.74 -47.72
N THR A 2 -25.61 16.41 -46.77
CA THR A 2 -24.30 16.00 -46.23
C THR A 2 -24.50 15.21 -44.93
N LYS A 3 -24.06 13.94 -44.92
CA LYS A 3 -24.24 13.01 -43.79
C LYS A 3 -23.04 13.11 -42.85
N THR A 4 -23.24 13.66 -41.65
CA THR A 4 -22.20 13.77 -40.63
C THR A 4 -21.88 12.39 -40.05
N ASN A 5 -20.66 11.91 -40.28
CA ASN A 5 -20.19 10.63 -39.75
C ASN A 5 -19.79 10.81 -38.27
N ARG A 6 -20.66 10.39 -37.34
CA ARG A 6 -20.34 10.40 -35.90
C ARG A 6 -19.40 9.24 -35.60
N SER A 7 -18.14 9.55 -35.31
CA SER A 7 -17.14 8.59 -34.80
C SER A 7 -17.64 7.96 -33.50
N SER A 8 -17.61 6.63 -33.43
CA SER A 8 -17.94 5.86 -32.22
C SER A 8 -16.85 6.05 -31.17
N ARG A 9 -17.23 6.59 -30.01
CA ARG A 9 -16.32 6.73 -28.86
C ARG A 9 -15.95 5.34 -28.35
N PRO A 10 -14.66 4.98 -28.22
CA PRO A 10 -14.28 3.67 -27.70
C PRO A 10 -14.82 3.51 -26.26
N SER A 11 -15.46 2.37 -26.02
CA SER A 11 -15.98 1.99 -24.70
C SER A 11 -14.85 2.03 -23.67
N ALA A 12 -15.07 2.72 -22.54
CA ALA A 12 -14.11 2.78 -21.46
C ALA A 12 -13.83 1.36 -20.95
N ARG A 13 -12.56 0.94 -20.95
CA ARG A 13 -12.14 -0.36 -20.46
C ARG A 13 -12.46 -0.44 -18.96
N VAL A 14 -13.45 -1.25 -18.61
CA VAL A 14 -13.77 -1.53 -17.20
C VAL A 14 -12.62 -2.37 -16.63
N VAL A 15 -11.72 -1.72 -15.90
CA VAL A 15 -10.67 -2.41 -15.15
C VAL A 15 -11.33 -3.09 -13.96
N PRO A 16 -11.19 -4.42 -13.79
CA PRO A 16 -11.72 -5.11 -12.62
C PRO A 16 -11.13 -4.48 -11.36
N ILE A 17 -12.00 -4.13 -10.41
CA ILE A 17 -11.57 -3.67 -9.09
C ILE A 17 -10.87 -4.87 -8.42
N ARG A 18 -9.54 -4.86 -8.40
CA ARG A 18 -8.77 -5.85 -7.65
C ARG A 18 -9.12 -5.68 -6.17
N LYS A 19 -9.34 -6.79 -5.46
CA LYS A 19 -9.47 -6.76 -4.00
C LYS A 19 -8.24 -6.06 -3.43
N ALA A 20 -8.47 -5.03 -2.62
CA ALA A 20 -7.38 -4.34 -1.94
C ALA A 20 -6.64 -5.34 -1.05
N ALA A 21 -5.31 -5.28 -1.05
CA ALA A 21 -4.51 -6.04 -0.10
C ALA A 21 -4.89 -5.64 1.33
N THR A 22 -4.92 -6.61 2.23
CA THR A 22 -5.17 -6.39 3.66
C THR A 22 -3.98 -6.84 4.47
N LEU A 23 -3.93 -6.47 5.75
CA LEU A 23 -2.88 -6.92 6.64
C LEU A 23 -2.88 -8.44 6.77
N GLU A 24 -4.05 -9.07 6.75
CA GLU A 24 -4.20 -10.53 6.77
C GLU A 24 -3.58 -11.16 5.52
N THR A 25 -3.82 -10.60 4.33
CA THR A 25 -3.21 -11.14 3.10
C THR A 25 -1.72 -10.92 3.06
N VAL A 26 -1.21 -9.79 3.59
CA VAL A 26 0.23 -9.54 3.73
C VAL A 26 0.89 -10.59 4.62
N ARG A 27 0.28 -10.95 5.75
CA ARG A 27 0.82 -11.97 6.67
C ARG A 27 0.96 -13.36 6.07
N LEU A 28 0.21 -13.66 5.01
CA LEU A 28 0.29 -14.95 4.32
C LEU A 28 1.45 -15.03 3.33
N VAL A 29 2.01 -13.88 2.92
CA VAL A 29 2.93 -13.78 1.79
C VAL A 29 4.27 -13.18 2.18
N CYS A 30 4.30 -12.35 3.23
CA CYS A 30 5.53 -11.78 3.74
C CYS A 30 6.09 -12.63 4.89
N PRO A 31 7.43 -12.80 4.97
CA PRO A 31 8.05 -13.46 6.10
C PRO A 31 7.85 -12.66 7.38
N ASP A 32 7.68 -13.36 8.51
CA ASP A 32 7.77 -12.74 9.82
C ASP A 32 9.23 -12.43 10.20
N SER A 33 9.45 -11.81 11.36
CA SER A 33 10.79 -11.41 11.80
C SER A 33 11.74 -12.60 12.00
N ALA A 34 11.23 -13.74 12.45
CA ALA A 34 12.04 -14.95 12.62
C ALA A 34 12.44 -15.54 11.26
N GLN A 35 11.48 -15.63 10.33
CA GLN A 35 11.73 -16.08 8.96
C GLN A 35 12.71 -15.16 8.23
N ALA A 36 12.57 -13.83 8.36
CA ALA A 36 13.49 -12.86 7.78
C ALA A 36 14.93 -13.01 8.34
N GLY A 37 15.06 -13.31 9.64
CA GLY A 37 16.35 -13.63 10.25
C GLY A 37 16.99 -14.89 9.66
N LEU A 38 16.23 -15.97 9.52
CA LEU A 38 16.70 -17.22 8.92
C LEU A 38 17.09 -17.05 7.44
N ILE A 39 16.33 -16.26 6.68
CA ILE A 39 16.67 -15.91 5.28
C ILE A 39 17.98 -15.14 5.26
N SER A 40 18.15 -14.17 6.15
CA SER A 40 19.37 -13.37 6.21
C SER A 40 20.61 -14.24 6.51
N GLU A 41 20.49 -15.15 7.47
CA GLU A 41 21.55 -16.11 7.80
C GLU A 41 21.85 -17.07 6.63
N SER A 42 20.81 -17.68 6.05
CA SER A 42 20.94 -18.70 4.99
C SER A 42 21.60 -18.15 3.72
N PHE A 43 21.34 -16.90 3.39
CA PHE A 43 21.85 -16.25 2.18
C PHE A 43 22.99 -15.26 2.45
N GLY A 44 23.46 -15.15 3.70
CA GLY A 44 24.50 -14.19 4.09
C GLY A 44 24.12 -12.74 3.84
N LEU A 45 22.83 -12.41 3.95
CA LEU A 45 22.31 -11.04 3.79
C LEU A 45 22.41 -10.26 5.10
N PRO A 46 22.53 -8.92 5.04
CA PRO A 46 22.48 -8.10 6.25
C PRO A 46 21.11 -8.21 6.92
N VAL A 47 21.12 -8.37 8.25
CA VAL A 47 19.91 -8.33 9.06
C VAL A 47 19.36 -6.90 9.06
N ILE A 48 18.11 -6.75 8.64
CA ILE A 48 17.41 -5.45 8.61
C ILE A 48 16.78 -5.17 9.98
N ASP A 49 16.99 -3.96 10.49
CA ASP A 49 16.30 -3.43 11.68
C ASP A 49 14.82 -3.13 11.36
N SER A 50 14.01 -4.19 11.38
CA SER A 50 12.59 -4.13 11.06
C SER A 50 11.79 -3.35 12.10
N ASP A 51 12.19 -3.40 13.37
CA ASP A 51 11.53 -2.67 14.46
C ASP A 51 11.78 -1.16 14.33
N GLY A 52 13.02 -0.74 14.07
CA GLY A 52 13.36 0.66 13.83
C GLY A 52 12.64 1.23 12.61
N ILE A 53 12.57 0.50 11.50
CA ILE A 53 11.81 0.92 10.30
C ILE A 53 10.32 1.08 10.59
N ARG A 54 9.73 0.15 11.36
CA ARG A 54 8.32 0.25 11.78
C ARG A 54 8.09 1.48 12.63
N ASP A 55 8.97 1.76 13.58
CA ASP A 55 8.82 2.89 14.50
C ASP A 55 8.99 4.23 13.75
N LEU A 56 9.89 4.31 12.76
CA LEU A 56 10.00 5.46 11.86
C LEU A 56 8.71 5.70 11.06
N HIS A 57 8.11 4.65 10.49
CA HIS A 57 6.84 4.78 9.78
C HIS A 57 5.70 5.21 10.71
N ARG A 58 5.66 4.67 11.94
CA ARG A 58 4.68 5.08 12.96
C ARG A 58 4.82 6.57 13.25
N GLN A 59 6.03 7.05 13.53
CA GLN A 59 6.27 8.45 13.86
C GLN A 59 5.86 9.38 12.72
N MET A 60 6.28 9.05 11.49
CA MET A 60 5.90 9.81 10.29
C MET A 60 4.37 9.94 10.13
N ILE A 61 3.62 8.84 10.33
CA ILE A 61 2.15 8.87 10.24
C ILE A 61 1.55 9.75 11.34
N ILE A 62 2.06 9.66 12.57
CA ILE A 62 1.60 10.49 13.69
C ILE A 62 1.84 11.97 13.40
N ASP A 63 3.09 12.35 13.09
CA ASP A 63 3.48 13.75 12.87
C ASP A 63 2.69 14.39 11.73
N THR A 64 2.48 13.62 10.65
CA THR A 64 1.69 14.08 9.49
C THR A 64 0.21 14.24 9.87
N THR A 65 -0.34 13.31 10.65
CA THR A 65 -1.73 13.36 11.11
C THR A 65 -1.97 14.56 12.00
N ASP A 66 -1.06 14.82 12.94
CA ASP A 66 -1.17 15.96 13.85
C ASP A 66 -1.05 17.29 13.12
N SER A 67 -0.15 17.38 12.13
CA SER A 67 -0.03 18.58 11.28
C SER A 67 -1.27 18.86 10.42
N LEU A 68 -2.04 17.82 10.09
CA LEU A 68 -3.25 17.91 9.25
C LEU A 68 -4.55 18.05 10.07
N ARG A 69 -4.51 17.81 11.39
CA ARG A 69 -5.69 17.66 12.25
C ARG A 69 -6.57 18.90 12.26
N ASP A 70 -5.97 20.09 12.28
CA ASP A 70 -6.72 21.36 12.33
C ASP A 70 -7.27 21.78 10.97
N GLY A 71 -6.75 21.19 9.88
CA GLY A 71 -7.12 21.52 8.50
C GLY A 71 -8.10 20.55 7.85
N LEU A 72 -8.35 19.38 8.44
CA LEU A 72 -9.19 18.32 7.87
C LEU A 72 -10.27 17.88 8.84
N GLY A 73 -11.51 17.78 8.35
CA GLY A 73 -12.57 17.08 9.07
C GLY A 73 -12.29 15.58 9.20
N GLU A 74 -12.86 14.95 10.22
CA GLU A 74 -12.63 13.54 10.59
C GLU A 74 -12.78 12.57 9.40
N ARG A 75 -13.84 12.73 8.60
CA ARG A 75 -14.08 11.87 7.42
C ARG A 75 -12.99 12.03 6.35
N ALA A 76 -12.50 13.24 6.13
CA ALA A 76 -11.43 13.51 5.18
C ALA A 76 -10.11 12.89 5.68
N MET A 77 -9.82 13.03 6.98
CA MET A 77 -8.67 12.39 7.63
C MET A 77 -8.73 10.86 7.48
N GLN A 78 -9.88 10.24 7.74
CA GLN A 78 -10.06 8.80 7.59
C GLN A 78 -9.78 8.32 6.15
N ILE A 79 -10.33 9.01 5.15
CA ILE A 79 -10.11 8.66 3.73
C ILE A 79 -8.63 8.85 3.36
N HIS A 80 -7.99 9.90 3.85
CA HIS A 80 -6.57 10.16 3.63
C HIS A 80 -5.69 9.06 4.21
N LEU A 81 -5.87 8.74 5.50
CA LEU A 81 -5.10 7.69 6.17
C LEU A 81 -5.34 6.30 5.55
N GLN A 82 -6.58 5.99 5.16
CA GLN A 82 -6.87 4.74 4.47
C GLN A 82 -6.10 4.61 3.15
N ARG A 83 -5.90 5.71 2.40
CA ARG A 83 -5.11 5.71 1.16
C ARG A 83 -3.62 5.52 1.43
N ILE A 84 -3.07 6.26 2.41
CA ILE A 84 -1.65 6.18 2.76
C ILE A 84 -1.30 4.79 3.29
N VAL A 85 -2.03 4.29 4.29
CA VAL A 85 -1.80 2.96 4.86
C VAL A 85 -2.10 1.88 3.82
N GLY A 86 -3.16 2.04 3.02
CA GLY A 86 -3.48 1.12 1.93
C GLY A 86 -2.38 0.99 0.89
N ALA A 87 -1.65 2.08 0.60
CA ALA A 87 -0.49 2.03 -0.31
C ALA A 87 0.67 1.22 0.28
N PHE A 88 0.98 1.38 1.57
CA PHE A 88 2.01 0.57 2.25
C PHE A 88 1.63 -0.93 2.26
N VAL A 89 0.39 -1.25 2.62
CA VAL A 89 -0.11 -2.64 2.62
C VAL A 89 -0.09 -3.24 1.22
N GLY A 90 -0.52 -2.47 0.21
CA GLY A 90 -0.48 -2.90 -1.20
C GLY A 90 0.95 -3.15 -1.70
N SER A 91 1.89 -2.29 -1.32
CA SER A 91 3.31 -2.46 -1.65
C SER A 91 3.89 -3.72 -1.00
N ALA A 92 3.64 -3.93 0.30
CA ALA A 92 4.12 -5.11 1.02
C ALA A 92 3.55 -6.41 0.43
N HIS A 93 2.24 -6.45 0.18
CA HIS A 93 1.60 -7.62 -0.45
C HIS A 93 2.14 -7.88 -1.85
N GLY A 94 2.37 -6.81 -2.64
CA GLY A 94 3.00 -6.93 -3.95
C GLY A 94 4.37 -7.56 -3.86
N ALA A 95 5.23 -7.06 -2.96
CA ALA A 95 6.58 -7.59 -2.76
C ALA A 95 6.57 -9.06 -2.28
N GLY A 96 5.75 -9.40 -1.27
CA GLY A 96 5.66 -10.77 -0.75
C GLY A 96 5.04 -11.79 -1.71
N GLN A 97 4.41 -11.36 -2.81
CA GLN A 97 3.96 -12.28 -3.86
C GLN A 97 5.10 -12.69 -4.82
N PHE A 98 6.17 -11.90 -4.90
CA PHE A 98 7.31 -12.16 -5.78
C PHE A 98 8.46 -12.89 -5.11
N TYR A 99 8.62 -12.69 -3.80
CA TYR A 99 9.65 -13.32 -2.96
C TYR A 99 9.05 -14.42 -2.12
#